data_AF-A0A897NRL6-F1
#
_entry.id   AF-A0A897NRL6-F1
#
_cell.length_a   1.000
_cell.length_b   1.000
_cell.length_c   1.000
_cell.angle_alpha   90.00
_cell.angle_beta   90.00
_cell.angle_gamma   90.00
#
_symmetry.space_group_name_H-M   'P 1'
#
loop_
_entity.id
_entity.type
_entity.pdbx_description
1 polymer ?
#
loop_
_entity_poly.entity_id
_entity_poly.type
_entity_poly.pdbx_seq_one_letter_code
_entity_poly.pdbx_strand_id
1 'polypeptide(L)'
;MDIDLSYLDPSRFESLASDLLMEEAESVRTIDGSGGDDGIDCFKGQTQGEITIYQHKFFTGRLNHSRKSQIQSSYETAKENHSGLDRWCLLIALDFTPKEQQWFEETIEQDAEDIEVNIWNESKIENLVSKYDHIVDRYFQQSTLAAGRKANEAIEFLSGNPLEQVAGAGEKMTEIRSDHSHWGIEYHYDSQEGTHQVKADPEFPIELETSLDIGEEKLKKLEAGEKVEFSPEEVEKLEASPSTVIPDDGELSSLVIKPSYQDIERAVQLEAPSIGFRRKLTLEVTDISDNSISLSTTDTGLDLSFTYFENSSEGTFDYNVDFEGQPVHEVYESLDLLKSLINADDFLMRDLEDDKIVFRAESDPDTLPDEISLLDEFVTNLYIIESKTGTSFTFEDWDELDFENARIARDLLEGKVTKSTIDTFSAELEPGFDQMLVDEIDGDGVIEGASINFGGFEILVLGEYIEVGDVELEIPKAKIKNIGQIEEATDTGSGVSLEMIPIEQPPKMKPI
;
A
#
# COMPACT_ATOMS: atom_id res chain seq x y z
N MET A 1 -12.27 -27.82 -17.71
CA MET A 1 -10.84 -27.68 -17.35
C MET A 1 -10.25 -26.73 -18.36
N ASP A 2 -9.66 -25.63 -17.90
CA ASP A 2 -9.52 -24.40 -18.69
C ASP A 2 -8.05 -24.03 -18.93
N ILE A 3 -7.22 -25.04 -19.20
CA ILE A 3 -5.86 -24.85 -19.70
C ILE A 3 -5.98 -24.77 -21.22
N ASP A 4 -6.11 -23.57 -21.77
CA ASP A 4 -6.13 -23.36 -23.23
C ASP A 4 -4.76 -22.86 -23.68
N LEU A 5 -4.02 -23.71 -24.39
CA LEU A 5 -2.68 -23.41 -24.90
C LEU A 5 -2.69 -22.26 -25.94
N SER A 6 -3.84 -21.89 -26.50
CA SER A 6 -3.96 -20.84 -27.51
C SER A 6 -3.82 -19.41 -26.95
N TYR A 7 -3.88 -19.24 -25.62
CA TYR A 7 -3.55 -17.98 -24.94
C TYR A 7 -2.05 -17.69 -24.86
N LEU A 8 -1.19 -18.67 -25.19
CA LEU A 8 0.26 -18.48 -25.22
C LEU A 8 0.73 -17.93 -26.57
N ASP A 9 1.89 -17.28 -26.55
CA ASP A 9 2.69 -17.02 -27.74
C ASP A 9 3.74 -18.14 -27.94
N PRO A 10 4.41 -18.23 -29.11
CA PRO A 10 5.38 -19.29 -29.40
C PRO A 10 6.52 -19.40 -28.37
N SER A 11 7.03 -18.27 -27.87
CA SER A 11 8.15 -18.24 -26.92
C SER A 11 7.71 -18.74 -25.54
N ARG A 12 6.51 -18.33 -25.10
CA ARG A 12 5.92 -18.86 -23.86
C ARG A 12 5.58 -20.36 -23.97
N PHE A 13 5.14 -20.85 -25.12
CA PHE A 13 4.94 -22.29 -25.33
C PHE A 13 6.26 -23.08 -25.34
N GLU A 14 7.33 -22.58 -25.97
CA GLU A 14 8.65 -23.21 -25.94
C GLU A 14 9.23 -23.25 -24.51
N SER A 15 8.99 -22.21 -23.71
CA SER A 15 9.35 -22.16 -22.30
C SER A 15 8.56 -23.17 -21.47
N LEU A 16 7.23 -23.21 -21.64
CA LEU A 16 6.32 -24.19 -21.01
C LEU A 16 6.74 -25.63 -21.32
N ALA A 17 7.02 -25.93 -22.59
CA ALA A 17 7.43 -27.24 -23.05
C ALA A 17 8.79 -27.64 -22.44
N SER A 18 9.72 -26.69 -22.31
CA SER A 18 11.01 -26.91 -21.66
C SER A 18 10.86 -27.22 -20.16
N ASP A 19 10.06 -26.44 -19.42
CA ASP A 19 9.82 -26.65 -17.99
C ASP A 19 9.16 -28.03 -17.74
N LEU A 20 8.11 -28.38 -18.52
CA LEU A 20 7.46 -29.69 -18.44
C LEU A 20 8.43 -30.86 -18.70
N LEU A 21 9.41 -30.67 -19.59
CA LEU A 21 10.44 -31.68 -19.85
C LEU A 21 11.45 -31.81 -18.72
N MET A 22 11.74 -30.74 -17.98
CA MET A 22 12.59 -30.81 -16.79
C MET A 22 11.92 -31.59 -15.65
N GLU A 23 10.59 -31.45 -15.50
CA GLU A 23 9.79 -32.17 -14.52
C GLU A 23 9.55 -33.66 -14.86
N GLU A 24 9.21 -33.98 -16.11
CA GLU A 24 8.90 -35.35 -16.53
C GLU A 24 10.14 -36.17 -16.95
N ALA A 25 11.31 -35.55 -17.17
CA ALA A 25 12.52 -36.26 -17.61
C ALA A 25 13.83 -35.76 -16.98
N GLU A 26 14.44 -36.61 -16.14
CA GLU A 26 15.77 -36.35 -15.56
C GLU A 26 16.83 -36.00 -16.62
N SER A 27 17.69 -35.02 -16.34
CA SER A 27 18.86 -34.65 -17.15
C SER A 27 18.59 -34.16 -18.58
N VAL A 28 17.43 -33.54 -18.83
CA VAL A 28 17.19 -32.72 -20.02
C VAL A 28 18.05 -31.44 -19.97
N ARG A 29 18.48 -30.96 -21.14
CA ARG A 29 19.20 -29.70 -21.35
C ARG A 29 18.55 -28.92 -22.48
N THR A 30 18.30 -27.64 -22.26
CA THR A 30 17.90 -26.66 -23.28
C THR A 30 19.12 -26.25 -24.13
N ILE A 31 18.88 -25.88 -25.39
CA ILE A 31 19.86 -25.21 -26.25
C ILE A 31 19.31 -23.82 -26.62
N ASP A 32 20.13 -22.78 -26.51
CA ASP A 32 19.81 -21.46 -27.07
C ASP A 32 20.01 -21.50 -28.58
N GLY A 33 18.90 -21.60 -29.34
CA GLY A 33 18.87 -21.71 -30.79
C GLY A 33 19.21 -20.43 -31.57
N SER A 34 19.51 -19.31 -30.89
CA SER A 34 19.75 -18.00 -31.53
C SER A 34 20.94 -17.97 -32.52
N GLY A 35 21.74 -19.04 -32.61
CA GLY A 35 22.84 -19.22 -33.55
C GLY A 35 22.51 -19.96 -34.87
N GLY A 36 21.31 -20.53 -35.02
CA GLY A 36 20.89 -21.30 -36.18
C GLY A 36 20.55 -22.76 -35.85
N ASP A 37 19.34 -23.18 -36.21
CA ASP A 37 18.73 -24.44 -35.75
C ASP A 37 19.41 -25.71 -36.29
N ASP A 38 20.05 -26.48 -35.42
CA ASP A 38 20.37 -27.91 -35.65
C ASP A 38 19.14 -28.84 -35.42
N GLY A 39 17.93 -28.27 -35.30
CA GLY A 39 16.68 -29.03 -35.11
C GLY A 39 16.46 -29.57 -33.68
N ILE A 40 17.00 -28.90 -32.67
CA ILE A 40 16.93 -29.29 -31.26
C ILE A 40 16.54 -28.08 -30.40
N ASP A 41 15.42 -28.19 -29.69
CA ASP A 41 15.06 -27.21 -28.66
C ASP A 41 15.49 -27.70 -27.26
N CYS A 42 15.35 -29.02 -27.03
CA CYS A 42 15.81 -29.71 -25.82
C CYS A 42 16.40 -31.08 -26.15
N PHE A 43 17.37 -31.56 -25.36
CA PHE A 43 17.89 -32.92 -25.48
C PHE A 43 18.28 -33.55 -24.14
N LYS A 44 18.34 -34.88 -24.11
CA LYS A 44 18.86 -35.68 -22.99
C LYS A 44 19.96 -36.62 -23.49
N GLY A 45 21.03 -36.78 -22.73
CA GLY A 45 22.18 -37.64 -23.07
C GLY A 45 23.44 -36.88 -23.51
N GLN A 46 24.12 -37.39 -24.55
CA GLN A 46 25.37 -36.83 -25.06
C GLN A 46 25.28 -36.55 -26.56
N THR A 47 25.68 -35.35 -27.00
CA THR A 47 25.65 -34.93 -28.42
C THR A 47 26.57 -35.74 -29.34
N GLN A 48 27.52 -36.51 -28.77
CA GLN A 48 28.40 -37.45 -29.47
C GLN A 48 28.24 -38.89 -28.93
N GLY A 49 27.02 -39.25 -28.52
CA GLY A 49 26.65 -40.55 -28.01
C GLY A 49 25.14 -40.79 -28.15
N GLU A 50 24.59 -41.60 -27.26
CA GLU A 50 23.14 -41.82 -27.15
C GLU A 50 22.43 -40.52 -26.76
N ILE A 51 21.44 -40.11 -27.56
CA ILE A 51 20.71 -38.85 -27.39
C ILE A 51 19.20 -39.04 -27.60
N THR A 52 18.39 -38.46 -26.73
CA THR A 52 16.97 -38.19 -26.95
C THR A 52 16.82 -36.71 -27.34
N ILE A 53 16.13 -36.41 -28.44
CA ILE A 53 15.84 -35.05 -28.90
C ILE A 53 14.37 -34.73 -28.69
N TYR A 54 14.09 -33.51 -28.22
CA TYR A 54 12.77 -32.95 -28.04
C TYR A 54 12.64 -31.70 -28.93
N GLN A 55 11.56 -31.65 -29.72
CA GLN A 55 11.25 -30.55 -30.62
C GLN A 55 9.87 -29.99 -30.28
N HIS A 56 9.80 -28.69 -30.06
CA HIS A 56 8.61 -27.89 -29.83
C HIS A 56 8.09 -27.33 -31.16
N LYS A 57 6.77 -27.31 -31.35
CA LYS A 57 6.09 -26.61 -32.44
C LYS A 57 4.77 -25.99 -31.96
N PHE A 58 4.72 -24.66 -31.86
CA PHE A 58 3.49 -23.97 -31.49
C PHE A 58 2.56 -23.74 -32.69
N PHE A 59 1.57 -24.63 -32.87
CA PHE A 59 0.60 -24.54 -33.98
C PHE A 59 -0.85 -24.65 -33.48
N THR A 60 -1.45 -23.55 -33.04
CA THR A 60 -2.87 -23.44 -32.63
C THR A 60 -3.92 -23.64 -33.76
N GLY A 61 -3.54 -24.33 -34.84
CA GLY A 61 -4.45 -24.69 -35.92
C GLY A 61 -3.87 -25.78 -36.83
N ARG A 62 -4.74 -26.34 -37.67
CA ARG A 62 -4.49 -27.55 -38.48
C ARG A 62 -3.17 -27.54 -39.28
N LEU A 63 -2.62 -28.73 -39.49
CA LEU A 63 -1.36 -28.98 -40.21
C LEU A 63 -1.55 -28.85 -41.73
N ASN A 64 -1.39 -27.61 -42.23
CA ASN A 64 -1.21 -27.35 -43.65
C ASN A 64 0.16 -27.88 -44.14
N HIS A 65 0.39 -27.86 -45.46
CA HIS A 65 1.62 -28.37 -46.08
C HIS A 65 2.91 -27.74 -45.51
N SER A 66 2.89 -26.45 -45.17
CA SER A 66 4.03 -25.74 -44.58
C SER A 66 4.36 -26.28 -43.19
N ARG A 67 3.36 -26.43 -42.31
CA ARG A 67 3.52 -26.99 -40.97
C ARG A 67 4.01 -28.44 -41.00
N LYS A 68 3.47 -29.25 -41.92
CA LYS A 68 3.93 -30.63 -42.16
C LYS A 68 5.40 -30.68 -42.61
N SER A 69 5.78 -29.80 -43.54
CA SER A 69 7.18 -29.67 -43.98
C SER A 69 8.10 -29.26 -42.85
N GLN A 70 7.69 -28.36 -41.96
CA GLN A 70 8.51 -27.94 -40.81
C GLN A 70 8.76 -29.09 -39.83
N ILE A 71 7.72 -29.88 -39.49
CA ILE A 71 7.86 -31.06 -38.63
C ILE A 71 8.79 -32.11 -39.27
N GLN A 72 8.57 -32.43 -40.54
CA GLN A 72 9.40 -33.37 -41.28
C GLN A 72 10.85 -32.92 -41.36
N SER A 73 11.12 -31.65 -41.72
CA SER A 73 12.48 -31.12 -41.78
C SER A 73 13.17 -31.14 -40.42
N SER A 74 12.50 -30.84 -39.30
CA SER A 74 13.11 -30.96 -37.97
C SER A 74 13.53 -32.40 -37.63
N TYR A 75 12.71 -33.39 -37.98
CA TYR A 75 13.03 -34.79 -37.74
C TYR A 75 14.18 -35.28 -38.66
N GLU A 76 14.15 -34.93 -39.94
CA GLU A 76 15.22 -35.24 -40.90
C GLU A 76 16.55 -34.61 -40.45
N THR A 77 16.56 -33.33 -40.05
CA THR A 77 17.76 -32.64 -39.53
C THR A 77 18.29 -33.30 -38.26
N ALA A 78 17.43 -33.65 -37.30
CA ALA A 78 17.83 -34.35 -36.09
C ALA A 78 18.48 -35.72 -36.40
N LYS A 79 17.91 -36.48 -37.33
CA LYS A 79 18.42 -37.79 -37.79
C LYS A 79 19.74 -37.68 -38.57
N GLU A 80 19.91 -36.64 -39.39
CA GLU A 80 21.15 -36.41 -40.14
C GLU A 80 22.31 -35.92 -39.25
N ASN A 81 22.03 -35.01 -38.30
CA ASN A 81 23.05 -34.41 -37.44
C ASN A 81 23.48 -35.33 -36.28
N HIS A 82 22.61 -36.23 -35.81
CA HIS A 82 22.85 -37.03 -34.60
C HIS A 82 22.79 -38.54 -34.87
N SER A 83 23.92 -39.12 -35.26
CA SER A 83 24.08 -40.56 -35.53
C SER A 83 23.91 -41.51 -34.33
N GLY A 84 23.63 -40.97 -33.14
CA GLY A 84 23.30 -41.72 -31.91
C GLY A 84 21.89 -41.40 -31.37
N LEU A 85 21.00 -40.85 -32.20
CA LEU A 85 19.61 -40.57 -31.86
C LEU A 85 18.87 -41.87 -31.53
N ASP A 86 18.46 -42.02 -30.27
CA ASP A 86 17.68 -43.16 -29.76
C ASP A 86 16.19 -42.86 -29.72
N ARG A 87 15.82 -41.62 -29.39
CA ARG A 87 14.41 -41.18 -29.27
C ARG A 87 14.22 -39.76 -29.78
N TRP A 88 13.17 -39.52 -30.56
CA TRP A 88 12.75 -38.18 -31.00
C TRP A 88 11.31 -37.90 -30.54
N CYS A 89 11.07 -36.75 -29.92
CA CYS A 89 9.78 -36.43 -29.33
C CYS A 89 9.27 -35.05 -29.77
N LEU A 90 8.09 -35.00 -30.38
CA LEU A 90 7.41 -33.77 -30.79
C LEU A 90 6.47 -33.28 -29.69
N LEU A 91 6.67 -32.06 -29.18
CA LEU A 91 5.74 -31.36 -28.31
C LEU A 91 5.00 -30.29 -29.14
N ILE A 92 3.67 -30.37 -29.17
CA ILE A 92 2.86 -29.55 -30.09
C ILE A 92 1.52 -29.16 -29.48
N ALA A 93 1.22 -27.85 -29.51
CA ALA A 93 -0.09 -27.28 -29.13
C ALA A 93 -1.15 -27.52 -30.22
N LEU A 94 -1.34 -28.80 -30.59
CA LEU A 94 -2.38 -29.26 -31.51
C LEU A 94 -2.70 -30.75 -31.31
N ASP A 95 -3.96 -31.07 -31.06
CA ASP A 95 -4.46 -32.43 -31.21
C ASP A 95 -4.67 -32.78 -32.68
N PHE A 96 -4.03 -33.86 -33.16
CA PHE A 96 -4.09 -34.29 -34.56
C PHE A 96 -5.46 -34.88 -34.92
N THR A 97 -6.02 -34.47 -36.06
CA THR A 97 -7.13 -35.21 -36.68
C THR A 97 -6.63 -36.58 -37.19
N PRO A 98 -7.51 -37.57 -37.44
CA PRO A 98 -7.09 -38.89 -37.95
C PRO A 98 -6.25 -38.84 -39.24
N LYS A 99 -6.41 -37.82 -40.09
CA LYS A 99 -5.60 -37.61 -41.32
C LYS A 99 -4.25 -36.94 -41.07
N GLU A 100 -4.12 -36.24 -39.95
CA GLU A 100 -2.86 -35.65 -39.50
C GLU A 100 -2.04 -36.72 -38.78
N GLN A 101 -2.68 -37.53 -37.94
CA GLN A 101 -2.09 -38.71 -37.31
C GLN A 101 -1.62 -39.74 -38.35
N GLN A 102 -2.46 -40.17 -39.29
CA GLN A 102 -2.04 -41.09 -40.36
C GLN A 102 -0.84 -40.55 -41.16
N TRP A 103 -0.80 -39.24 -41.42
CA TRP A 103 0.35 -38.64 -42.11
C TRP A 103 1.63 -38.69 -41.28
N PHE A 104 1.54 -38.48 -39.96
CA PHE A 104 2.68 -38.55 -39.06
C PHE A 104 3.22 -39.99 -38.97
N GLU A 105 2.33 -40.97 -38.84
CA GLU A 105 2.65 -42.42 -38.89
C GLU A 105 3.32 -42.79 -40.22
N GLU A 106 2.77 -42.36 -41.36
CA GLU A 106 3.27 -42.67 -42.71
C GLU A 106 4.57 -41.94 -43.10
N THR A 107 4.87 -40.79 -42.49
CA THR A 107 6.00 -39.93 -42.91
C THR A 107 7.15 -39.91 -41.92
N ILE A 108 6.86 -40.02 -40.61
CA ILE A 108 7.85 -39.89 -39.54
C ILE A 108 8.10 -41.26 -38.90
N GLU A 109 7.07 -41.89 -38.33
CA GLU A 109 7.23 -43.16 -37.61
C GLU A 109 7.70 -44.31 -38.51
N GLN A 110 7.24 -44.37 -39.77
CA GLN A 110 7.69 -45.37 -40.74
C GLN A 110 9.15 -45.18 -41.23
N ASP A 111 9.72 -43.98 -41.07
CA ASP A 111 11.14 -43.70 -41.38
C ASP A 111 12.07 -43.87 -40.16
N ALA A 112 11.50 -44.06 -38.97
CA ALA A 112 12.21 -44.07 -37.70
C ALA A 112 12.84 -45.44 -37.34
N GLU A 113 13.48 -46.10 -38.32
CA GLU A 113 13.98 -47.51 -38.27
C GLU A 113 14.35 -48.04 -36.87
N ASP A 114 15.35 -47.45 -36.22
CA ASP A 114 15.83 -47.78 -34.86
C ASP A 114 15.60 -46.63 -33.84
N ILE A 115 14.76 -45.63 -34.18
CA ILE A 115 14.51 -44.42 -33.37
C ILE A 115 13.11 -44.49 -32.76
N GLU A 116 12.99 -44.37 -31.43
CA GLU A 116 11.68 -44.26 -30.78
C GLU A 116 11.05 -42.87 -31.05
N VAL A 117 9.99 -42.81 -31.84
CA VAL A 117 9.24 -41.56 -32.09
C VAL A 117 8.07 -41.43 -31.11
N ASN A 118 7.96 -40.27 -30.47
CA ASN A 118 6.87 -39.93 -29.56
C ASN A 118 6.23 -38.58 -29.92
N ILE A 119 4.97 -38.41 -29.51
CA ILE A 119 4.25 -37.13 -29.60
C ILE A 119 3.61 -36.77 -28.26
N TRP A 120 3.70 -35.49 -27.91
CA TRP A 120 2.96 -34.83 -26.84
C TRP A 120 2.09 -33.77 -27.50
N ASN A 121 0.86 -34.18 -27.78
CA ASN A 121 -0.21 -33.36 -28.33
C ASN A 121 -0.85 -32.47 -27.25
N GLU A 122 -1.67 -31.52 -27.69
CA GLU A 122 -2.43 -30.55 -26.89
C GLU A 122 -3.05 -31.18 -25.63
N SER A 123 -3.93 -32.18 -25.79
CA SER A 123 -4.57 -32.91 -24.67
C SER A 123 -3.57 -33.52 -23.68
N LYS A 124 -2.39 -33.98 -24.17
CA LYS A 124 -1.37 -34.54 -23.29
C LYS A 124 -0.62 -33.44 -22.56
N ILE A 125 -0.23 -32.35 -23.25
CA ILE A 125 0.45 -31.21 -22.64
C ILE A 125 -0.44 -30.60 -21.54
N GLU A 126 -1.71 -30.34 -21.82
CA GLU A 126 -2.68 -29.84 -20.83
C GLU A 126 -2.80 -30.78 -19.60
N ASN A 127 -2.86 -32.10 -19.84
CA ASN A 127 -2.89 -33.06 -18.73
C ASN A 127 -1.60 -33.04 -17.90
N LEU A 128 -0.44 -32.89 -18.53
CA LEU A 128 0.85 -32.78 -17.83
C LEU A 128 0.94 -31.45 -17.05
N VAL A 129 0.58 -30.32 -17.65
CA VAL A 129 0.49 -29.01 -16.97
C VAL A 129 -0.39 -29.13 -15.72
N SER A 130 -1.52 -29.82 -15.81
CA SER A 130 -2.42 -29.98 -14.66
C SER A 130 -1.83 -30.76 -13.48
N LYS A 131 -0.64 -31.36 -13.59
CA LYS A 131 0.05 -32.04 -12.48
C LYS A 131 1.01 -31.15 -11.69
N TYR A 132 1.41 -30.00 -12.25
CA TYR A 132 2.53 -29.20 -11.73
C TYR A 132 2.06 -27.77 -11.46
N ASP A 133 1.77 -27.46 -10.20
CA ASP A 133 1.13 -26.20 -9.81
C ASP A 133 1.96 -24.98 -10.22
N HIS A 134 3.28 -24.99 -9.93
CA HIS A 134 4.20 -23.95 -10.38
C HIS A 134 4.24 -23.71 -11.91
N ILE A 135 3.83 -24.69 -12.73
CA ILE A 135 3.70 -24.54 -14.19
C ILE A 135 2.34 -23.91 -14.54
N VAL A 136 1.26 -24.29 -13.84
CA VAL A 136 -0.04 -23.60 -13.93
C VAL A 136 0.14 -22.11 -13.56
N ASP A 137 0.84 -21.82 -12.46
CA ASP A 137 1.03 -20.45 -11.95
C ASP A 137 2.03 -19.62 -12.76
N ARG A 138 2.94 -20.23 -13.53
CA ARG A 138 3.85 -19.49 -14.42
C ARG A 138 3.23 -19.14 -15.77
N TYR A 139 2.32 -19.98 -16.27
CA TYR A 139 1.81 -19.85 -17.65
C TYR A 139 0.31 -19.53 -17.75
N PHE A 140 -0.50 -19.86 -16.74
CA PHE A 140 -1.96 -19.84 -16.78
C PHE A 140 -2.61 -19.15 -15.55
N GLN A 141 -1.96 -18.10 -15.02
CA GLN A 141 -2.41 -17.32 -13.84
C GLN A 141 -3.87 -16.86 -13.88
N GLN A 142 -4.39 -16.54 -15.07
CA GLN A 142 -5.76 -16.07 -15.28
C GLN A 142 -6.76 -17.21 -15.59
N SER A 143 -6.35 -18.47 -15.45
CA SER A 143 -7.21 -19.63 -15.73
C SER A 143 -8.08 -20.01 -14.54
N THR A 144 -9.28 -20.48 -14.86
CA THR A 144 -10.27 -21.02 -13.91
C THR A 144 -9.73 -22.20 -13.09
N LEU A 145 -8.69 -22.89 -13.58
CA LEU A 145 -8.01 -23.97 -12.86
C LEU A 145 -7.08 -23.45 -11.75
N ALA A 146 -6.33 -22.37 -12.01
CA ALA A 146 -5.50 -21.73 -10.99
C ALA A 146 -6.40 -21.24 -9.84
N ALA A 147 -7.43 -20.45 -10.15
CA ALA A 147 -8.38 -19.93 -9.17
C ALA A 147 -9.00 -21.03 -8.29
N GLY A 148 -9.41 -22.17 -8.88
CA GLY A 148 -9.97 -23.30 -8.14
C GLY A 148 -8.99 -24.04 -7.22
N ARG A 149 -7.68 -24.02 -7.50
CA ARG A 149 -6.64 -24.63 -6.65
C ARG A 149 -6.29 -23.74 -5.47
N LYS A 150 -6.07 -22.45 -5.75
CA LYS A 150 -5.86 -21.39 -4.77
C LYS A 150 -7.01 -21.34 -3.74
N ALA A 151 -8.25 -21.56 -4.16
CA ALA A 151 -9.39 -21.74 -3.26
C ALA A 151 -9.28 -22.96 -2.31
N ASN A 152 -8.80 -24.11 -2.80
CA ASN A 152 -8.63 -25.33 -1.99
C ASN A 152 -7.48 -25.21 -0.98
N GLU A 153 -6.34 -24.66 -1.38
CA GLU A 153 -5.19 -24.42 -0.49
C GLU A 153 -5.56 -23.39 0.59
N ALA A 154 -6.30 -22.35 0.20
CA ALA A 154 -6.88 -21.39 1.12
C ALA A 154 -7.95 -21.99 2.06
N ILE A 155 -8.49 -23.17 1.79
CA ILE A 155 -9.39 -23.94 2.69
C ILE A 155 -8.56 -24.84 3.63
N GLU A 156 -7.51 -25.49 3.13
CA GLU A 156 -6.67 -26.40 3.92
C GLU A 156 -5.87 -25.63 4.99
N PHE A 157 -5.32 -24.45 4.65
CA PHE A 157 -4.60 -23.57 5.59
C PHE A 157 -5.47 -23.10 6.78
N LEU A 158 -6.78 -22.87 6.56
CA LEU A 158 -7.76 -22.48 7.61
C LEU A 158 -8.07 -23.56 8.64
N SER A 159 -7.57 -24.79 8.45
CA SER A 159 -7.91 -25.93 9.31
C SER A 159 -6.85 -26.20 10.40
N GLY A 160 -5.79 -25.38 10.45
CA GLY A 160 -4.66 -25.49 11.38
C GLY A 160 -4.85 -24.84 12.76
N ASN A 161 -3.81 -24.99 13.61
CA ASN A 161 -3.78 -24.54 15.00
C ASN A 161 -3.19 -23.11 15.14
N PRO A 162 -3.91 -22.14 15.75
CA PRO A 162 -3.51 -20.72 15.78
C PRO A 162 -2.11 -20.41 16.32
N LEU A 163 -1.62 -21.17 17.31
CA LEU A 163 -0.34 -20.85 17.97
C LEU A 163 0.91 -21.36 17.22
N GLU A 164 0.74 -22.27 16.27
CA GLU A 164 1.81 -22.69 15.35
C GLU A 164 1.87 -21.77 14.11
N GLN A 165 0.75 -21.13 13.76
CA GLN A 165 0.64 -20.20 12.62
C GLN A 165 1.45 -18.90 12.82
N VAL A 166 1.52 -18.35 14.03
CA VAL A 166 2.26 -17.10 14.32
C VAL A 166 3.78 -17.32 14.33
N ALA A 167 4.25 -18.44 14.90
CA ALA A 167 5.70 -18.69 15.03
C ALA A 167 6.35 -19.29 13.77
N GLY A 168 5.57 -19.97 12.93
CA GLY A 168 6.00 -20.45 11.60
C GLY A 168 5.76 -19.46 10.46
N ALA A 169 5.19 -18.28 10.76
CA ALA A 169 4.79 -17.29 9.76
C ALA A 169 5.94 -16.91 8.82
N GLY A 170 7.13 -16.58 9.31
CA GLY A 170 8.22 -16.09 8.44
C GLY A 170 8.66 -17.05 7.31
N GLU A 171 8.71 -18.36 7.57
CA GLU A 171 9.06 -19.37 6.56
C GLU A 171 7.86 -19.69 5.65
N LYS A 172 6.63 -19.70 6.18
CA LYS A 172 5.41 -20.00 5.43
C LYS A 172 4.92 -18.82 4.59
N MET A 173 5.11 -17.59 5.06
CA MET A 173 4.82 -16.35 4.34
C MET A 173 5.71 -16.22 3.11
N THR A 174 6.98 -16.64 3.17
CA THR A 174 7.86 -16.63 1.97
C THR A 174 7.40 -17.65 0.90
N GLU A 175 6.67 -18.70 1.29
CA GLU A 175 6.04 -19.68 0.39
C GLU A 175 4.67 -19.21 -0.14
N ILE A 176 3.90 -18.46 0.67
CA ILE A 176 2.59 -17.87 0.32
C ILE A 176 2.74 -16.54 -0.45
N ARG A 177 3.93 -15.91 -0.41
CA ARG A 177 4.27 -14.60 -0.98
C ARG A 177 4.17 -14.45 -2.49
N SER A 178 3.88 -15.50 -3.26
CA SER A 178 3.79 -15.39 -4.73
C SER A 178 2.42 -15.00 -5.26
N ASP A 179 1.44 -14.69 -4.39
CA ASP A 179 0.08 -15.14 -4.66
C ASP A 179 -1.07 -14.14 -4.49
N HIS A 180 -1.48 -13.83 -3.25
CA HIS A 180 -2.83 -13.30 -2.97
C HIS A 180 -2.93 -12.50 -1.66
N SER A 181 -3.50 -11.30 -1.74
CA SER A 181 -3.90 -10.44 -0.61
C SER A 181 -5.43 -10.19 -0.59
N HIS A 182 -5.89 -9.65 0.54
CA HIS A 182 -7.19 -9.03 0.89
C HIS A 182 -8.56 -9.55 0.39
N TRP A 183 -9.51 -9.63 1.33
CA TRP A 183 -10.97 -9.80 1.15
C TRP A 183 -11.72 -8.82 2.08
N GLY A 184 -12.56 -7.93 1.57
CA GLY A 184 -13.53 -7.15 2.35
C GLY A 184 -14.90 -7.84 2.46
N ILE A 185 -15.73 -7.53 3.46
CA ILE A 185 -17.10 -8.07 3.62
C ILE A 185 -18.13 -6.97 3.93
N GLU A 186 -19.26 -6.99 3.23
CA GLU A 186 -20.48 -6.22 3.56
C GLU A 186 -21.67 -7.16 3.83
N TYR A 187 -22.62 -6.76 4.68
CA TYR A 187 -23.76 -7.58 5.09
C TYR A 187 -25.10 -6.82 5.06
N HIS A 188 -26.18 -7.51 4.63
CA HIS A 188 -27.55 -6.96 4.54
C HIS A 188 -28.60 -8.01 4.93
N TYR A 189 -29.81 -7.60 5.34
CA TYR A 189 -30.88 -8.51 5.79
C TYR A 189 -32.27 -8.06 5.31
N ASP A 190 -32.97 -8.92 4.57
CA ASP A 190 -34.37 -8.69 4.20
C ASP A 190 -35.35 -9.36 5.18
N SER A 191 -35.92 -8.53 6.05
CA SER A 191 -36.94 -8.92 7.04
C SER A 191 -38.27 -9.46 6.47
N GLN A 192 -38.54 -9.33 5.17
CA GLN A 192 -39.77 -9.82 4.52
C GLN A 192 -39.62 -11.24 3.99
N GLU A 193 -38.44 -11.57 3.46
CA GLU A 193 -38.13 -12.90 2.92
C GLU A 193 -37.42 -13.78 3.96
N GLY A 194 -36.78 -13.18 4.98
CA GLY A 194 -36.02 -13.88 6.01
C GLY A 194 -34.58 -14.19 5.59
N THR A 195 -34.09 -13.49 4.57
CA THR A 195 -32.86 -13.83 3.83
C THR A 195 -31.72 -12.88 4.19
N HIS A 196 -30.52 -13.43 4.29
CA HIS A 196 -29.30 -12.74 4.70
C HIS A 196 -28.38 -12.59 3.49
N GLN A 197 -28.02 -11.37 3.12
CA GLN A 197 -27.10 -11.12 2.00
C GLN A 197 -25.70 -10.82 2.52
N VAL A 198 -24.69 -11.42 1.89
CA VAL A 198 -23.28 -11.12 2.13
C VAL A 198 -22.61 -10.78 0.80
N LYS A 199 -21.88 -9.67 0.78
CA LYS A 199 -20.98 -9.29 -0.31
C LYS A 199 -19.54 -9.50 0.15
N ALA A 200 -18.69 -10.09 -0.68
CA ALA A 200 -17.25 -10.15 -0.46
C ALA A 200 -16.49 -9.52 -1.63
N ASP A 201 -15.48 -8.70 -1.31
CA ASP A 201 -14.67 -7.95 -2.27
C ASP A 201 -13.20 -8.41 -2.18
N PRO A 202 -12.78 -9.43 -2.96
CA PRO A 202 -11.39 -9.85 -3.05
C PRO A 202 -10.56 -8.87 -3.91
N GLU A 203 -9.24 -8.94 -3.86
CA GLU A 203 -8.31 -8.08 -4.66
C GLU A 203 -8.47 -8.13 -6.19
N PHE A 204 -9.28 -9.04 -6.69
CA PHE A 204 -9.65 -9.13 -8.09
C PHE A 204 -10.90 -8.29 -8.35
N PRO A 205 -11.17 -7.83 -9.58
CA PRO A 205 -12.38 -7.05 -9.87
C PRO A 205 -13.68 -7.89 -9.81
N ILE A 206 -13.73 -8.96 -9.01
CA ILE A 206 -14.79 -9.97 -8.91
C ILE A 206 -15.50 -9.86 -7.55
N GLU A 207 -16.52 -9.01 -7.47
CA GLU A 207 -17.42 -8.95 -6.31
C GLU A 207 -18.21 -10.27 -6.22
N LEU A 208 -18.27 -10.89 -5.04
CA LEU A 208 -19.12 -12.05 -4.76
C LEU A 208 -20.36 -11.62 -3.96
N GLU A 209 -21.56 -11.90 -4.42
CA GLU A 209 -22.83 -11.63 -3.71
C GLU A 209 -23.54 -12.97 -3.42
N THR A 210 -23.95 -13.20 -2.17
CA THR A 210 -24.67 -14.43 -1.78
C THR A 210 -25.88 -14.16 -0.90
N SER A 211 -26.96 -14.93 -1.08
CA SER A 211 -28.13 -14.96 -0.19
C SER A 211 -28.12 -16.25 0.62
N LEU A 212 -28.38 -16.15 1.93
CA LEU A 212 -28.27 -17.21 2.92
C LEU A 212 -29.53 -17.33 3.80
N ASP A 213 -29.95 -18.54 4.14
CA ASP A 213 -30.95 -18.85 5.18
C ASP A 213 -30.23 -19.39 6.42
N ILE A 214 -30.04 -18.54 7.45
CA ILE A 214 -29.13 -18.83 8.57
C ILE A 214 -29.72 -18.42 9.93
N GLY A 215 -29.45 -19.23 10.96
CA GLY A 215 -29.90 -18.95 12.33
C GLY A 215 -29.05 -17.91 13.07
N GLU A 216 -29.64 -17.29 14.10
CA GLU A 216 -29.00 -16.24 14.94
C GLU A 216 -27.58 -16.57 15.46
N GLU A 217 -27.22 -17.84 15.61
CA GLU A 217 -25.87 -18.22 16.06
C GLU A 217 -24.81 -18.01 14.97
N LYS A 218 -25.11 -18.37 13.72
CA LYS A 218 -24.20 -18.16 12.58
C LYS A 218 -24.13 -16.67 12.22
N LEU A 219 -25.25 -15.96 12.34
CA LEU A 219 -25.31 -14.51 12.18
C LEU A 219 -24.34 -13.79 13.13
N LYS A 220 -24.42 -14.06 14.43
CA LYS A 220 -23.53 -13.42 15.43
C LYS A 220 -22.05 -13.71 15.22
N LYS A 221 -21.71 -14.83 14.56
CA LYS A 221 -20.34 -15.18 14.18
C LYS A 221 -19.87 -14.38 12.97
N LEU A 222 -20.70 -14.19 11.95
CA LEU A 222 -20.41 -13.25 10.86
C LEU A 222 -20.21 -11.81 11.38
N GLU A 223 -21.14 -11.33 12.22
CA GLU A 223 -21.09 -10.00 12.84
C GLU A 223 -19.86 -9.79 13.76
N ALA A 224 -19.24 -10.86 14.24
CA ALA A 224 -18.08 -10.82 15.13
C ALA A 224 -16.74 -11.13 14.44
N GLY A 225 -16.71 -11.22 13.11
CA GLY A 225 -15.49 -11.59 12.38
C GLY A 225 -15.01 -13.01 12.73
N GLU A 226 -15.92 -13.96 12.92
CA GLU A 226 -15.57 -15.38 13.09
C GLU A 226 -15.77 -16.15 11.76
N LYS A 227 -14.98 -17.22 11.56
CA LYS A 227 -15.15 -18.15 10.44
C LYS A 227 -16.52 -18.82 10.52
N VAL A 228 -17.34 -18.68 9.47
CA VAL A 228 -18.65 -19.37 9.36
C VAL A 228 -18.69 -20.23 8.10
N GLU A 229 -19.22 -21.44 8.28
CA GLU A 229 -19.41 -22.46 7.23
C GLU A 229 -20.91 -22.66 7.00
N PHE A 230 -21.32 -22.62 5.73
CA PHE A 230 -22.69 -22.77 5.26
C PHE A 230 -22.80 -24.04 4.42
N SER A 231 -23.80 -24.84 4.72
CA SER A 231 -24.18 -26.00 3.91
C SER A 231 -24.90 -25.56 2.63
N PRO A 232 -25.04 -26.44 1.62
CA PRO A 232 -25.67 -26.08 0.35
C PRO A 232 -27.15 -25.72 0.49
N GLU A 233 -27.81 -26.21 1.55
CA GLU A 233 -29.20 -25.88 1.87
C GLU A 233 -29.35 -24.49 2.51
N GLU A 234 -28.27 -23.93 3.08
CA GLU A 234 -28.23 -22.60 3.69
C GLU A 234 -27.81 -21.49 2.71
N VAL A 235 -27.47 -21.83 1.45
CA VAL A 235 -27.05 -20.88 0.41
C VAL A 235 -28.10 -20.86 -0.71
N GLU A 236 -28.95 -19.85 -0.71
CA GLU A 236 -30.03 -19.69 -1.69
C GLU A 236 -29.53 -19.21 -3.06
N LYS A 237 -28.49 -18.37 -3.06
CA LYS A 237 -27.95 -17.70 -4.25
C LYS A 237 -26.46 -17.40 -4.07
N LEU A 238 -25.68 -17.52 -5.13
CA LEU A 238 -24.30 -17.06 -5.21
C LEU A 238 -24.03 -16.50 -6.61
N GLU A 239 -23.61 -15.24 -6.70
CA GLU A 239 -23.28 -14.53 -7.93
C GLU A 239 -21.88 -13.93 -7.84
N ALA A 240 -21.25 -13.74 -9.01
CA ALA A 240 -19.93 -13.12 -9.16
C ALA A 240 -20.00 -12.02 -10.23
N SER A 241 -19.41 -10.85 -9.97
CA SER A 241 -19.45 -9.66 -10.85
C SER A 241 -18.04 -9.13 -11.10
N PRO A 242 -17.51 -9.13 -12.35
CA PRO A 242 -18.21 -9.35 -13.61
C PRO A 242 -18.63 -10.79 -13.81
N SER A 243 -19.77 -10.94 -14.50
CA SER A 243 -20.57 -12.16 -14.63
C SER A 243 -19.79 -13.33 -15.25
N THR A 244 -19.05 -14.03 -14.41
CA THR A 244 -18.36 -15.27 -14.77
C THR A 244 -19.32 -16.42 -14.49
N VAL A 245 -19.48 -17.32 -15.46
CA VAL A 245 -20.37 -18.48 -15.30
C VAL A 245 -19.74 -19.42 -14.28
N ILE A 246 -20.28 -19.43 -13.06
CA ILE A 246 -20.05 -20.52 -12.10
C ILE A 246 -20.49 -21.81 -12.82
N PRO A 247 -19.62 -22.83 -12.97
CA PRO A 247 -19.97 -24.00 -13.75
C PRO A 247 -21.19 -24.74 -13.17
N ASP A 248 -22.28 -24.83 -13.95
CA ASP A 248 -23.56 -25.47 -13.61
C ASP A 248 -23.44 -26.96 -13.20
N ASP A 249 -22.26 -27.57 -13.37
CA ASP A 249 -21.97 -28.99 -13.10
C ASP A 249 -21.24 -29.25 -11.77
N GLY A 250 -20.91 -28.21 -11.00
CA GLY A 250 -20.42 -28.32 -9.62
C GLY A 250 -21.52 -28.02 -8.60
N GLU A 251 -22.11 -29.05 -7.98
CA GLU A 251 -22.95 -28.85 -6.78
C GLU A 251 -22.10 -28.20 -5.68
N LEU A 252 -22.48 -26.98 -5.25
CA LEU A 252 -21.88 -26.32 -4.09
C LEU A 252 -21.95 -27.29 -2.90
N SER A 253 -20.82 -27.59 -2.26
CA SER A 253 -20.74 -28.56 -1.15
C SER A 253 -20.66 -27.89 0.22
N SER A 254 -20.04 -26.72 0.28
CA SER A 254 -20.00 -25.81 1.44
C SER A 254 -19.51 -24.43 0.98
N LEU A 255 -20.08 -23.36 1.53
CA LEU A 255 -19.52 -22.00 1.42
C LEU A 255 -18.86 -21.63 2.75
N VAL A 256 -17.65 -21.07 2.72
CA VAL A 256 -16.93 -20.65 3.92
C VAL A 256 -16.56 -19.18 3.78
N ILE A 257 -17.00 -18.36 4.74
CA ILE A 257 -16.75 -16.92 4.76
C ILE A 257 -15.64 -16.63 5.79
N LYS A 258 -14.66 -15.80 5.39
CA LYS A 258 -13.53 -15.35 6.23
C LYS A 258 -13.61 -13.83 6.44
N PRO A 259 -13.31 -13.31 7.63
CA PRO A 259 -13.30 -11.87 7.88
C PRO A 259 -12.28 -11.12 7.02
N SER A 260 -12.52 -9.82 6.84
CA SER A 260 -11.46 -8.86 6.49
C SER A 260 -10.42 -8.82 7.62
N TYR A 261 -9.16 -8.55 7.28
CA TYR A 261 -8.13 -8.31 8.29
C TYR A 261 -8.28 -6.93 8.97
N GLN A 262 -9.14 -6.06 8.43
CA GLN A 262 -9.32 -4.68 8.88
C GLN A 262 -9.84 -4.54 10.32
N ASP A 263 -10.48 -5.55 10.90
CA ASP A 263 -10.97 -5.50 12.29
C ASP A 263 -10.00 -6.13 13.32
N ILE A 264 -8.74 -6.43 12.95
CA ILE A 264 -7.78 -7.09 13.86
C ILE A 264 -7.01 -6.04 14.67
N GLU A 265 -7.57 -5.65 15.81
CA GLU A 265 -6.85 -4.92 16.86
C GLU A 265 -5.88 -5.83 17.64
N ARG A 266 -4.65 -5.36 17.87
CA ARG A 266 -3.66 -6.01 18.74
C ARG A 266 -2.95 -5.04 19.66
N ALA A 267 -2.96 -5.35 20.96
CA ALA A 267 -2.19 -4.64 21.96
C ALA A 267 -0.70 -5.03 21.88
N VAL A 268 0.14 -4.07 21.50
CA VAL A 268 1.59 -4.24 21.40
C VAL A 268 2.34 -3.26 22.31
N GLN A 269 3.64 -3.49 22.43
CA GLN A 269 4.57 -2.53 22.99
C GLN A 269 5.71 -2.30 22.00
N LEU A 270 5.84 -1.05 21.55
CA LEU A 270 7.00 -0.60 20.81
C LEU A 270 8.12 -0.30 21.81
N GLU A 271 9.31 -0.84 21.56
CA GLU A 271 10.51 -0.59 22.35
C GLU A 271 11.65 -0.10 21.45
N ALA A 272 12.34 0.95 21.89
CA ALA A 272 13.62 1.38 21.31
C ALA A 272 14.69 1.42 22.43
N PRO A 273 15.38 0.29 22.68
CA PRO A 273 16.33 0.15 23.80
C PRO A 273 17.50 1.15 23.80
N SER A 274 18.00 1.57 22.64
CA SER A 274 19.07 2.57 22.44
C SER A 274 18.79 3.89 23.18
N ILE A 275 17.57 4.42 23.03
CA ILE A 275 17.10 5.65 23.68
C ILE A 275 16.28 5.40 24.96
N GLY A 276 16.02 4.13 25.29
CA GLY A 276 15.22 3.73 26.47
C GLY A 276 13.71 3.96 26.32
N PHE A 277 13.22 4.15 25.10
CA PHE A 277 11.82 4.42 24.79
C PHE A 277 10.99 3.13 24.86
N ARG A 278 9.77 3.25 25.42
CA ARG A 278 8.75 2.21 25.44
C ARG A 278 7.36 2.84 25.43
N ARG A 279 6.54 2.55 24.41
CA ARG A 279 5.12 2.96 24.33
C ARG A 279 4.26 1.73 24.10
N LYS A 280 3.12 1.66 24.79
CA LYS A 280 2.09 0.67 24.50
C LYS A 280 1.10 1.30 23.52
N LEU A 281 0.69 0.53 22.53
CA LEU A 281 -0.24 0.95 21.49
C LEU A 281 -1.17 -0.21 21.16
N THR A 282 -2.37 0.11 20.72
CA THR A 282 -3.27 -0.79 20.02
C THR A 282 -3.09 -0.53 18.54
N LEU A 283 -2.74 -1.59 17.80
CA LEU A 283 -2.53 -1.54 16.35
C LEU A 283 -3.67 -2.28 15.65
N GLU A 284 -4.28 -1.63 14.68
CA GLU A 284 -5.28 -2.16 13.76
C GLU A 284 -4.61 -2.42 12.41
N VAL A 285 -4.93 -3.54 11.74
CA VAL A 285 -4.31 -3.88 10.45
C VAL A 285 -5.02 -3.16 9.31
N THR A 286 -4.40 -2.15 8.71
CA THR A 286 -5.01 -1.40 7.61
C THR A 286 -4.70 -1.98 6.23
N ASP A 287 -3.51 -2.57 6.03
CA ASP A 287 -3.11 -3.22 4.79
C ASP A 287 -2.07 -4.33 5.03
N ILE A 288 -2.01 -5.32 4.12
CA ILE A 288 -1.02 -6.40 4.13
C ILE A 288 -0.55 -6.67 2.70
N SER A 289 0.75 -6.51 2.44
CA SER A 289 1.40 -6.80 1.16
C SER A 289 2.36 -7.99 1.26
N ASP A 290 2.95 -8.40 0.12
CA ASP A 290 3.94 -9.48 0.02
C ASP A 290 4.95 -9.48 1.17
N ASN A 291 5.56 -8.33 1.47
CA ASN A 291 6.58 -8.23 2.50
C ASN A 291 6.35 -7.10 3.50
N SER A 292 5.22 -6.39 3.46
CA SER A 292 4.89 -5.39 4.47
C SER A 292 3.53 -5.62 5.15
N ILE A 293 3.42 -5.14 6.38
CA ILE A 293 2.13 -4.95 7.06
C ILE A 293 2.00 -3.47 7.42
N SER A 294 0.91 -2.85 7.01
CA SER A 294 0.55 -1.50 7.41
C SER A 294 -0.42 -1.59 8.58
N LEU A 295 -0.08 -0.88 9.65
CA LEU A 295 -0.79 -0.88 10.91
C LEU A 295 -1.13 0.56 11.27
N SER A 296 -2.40 0.85 11.52
CA SER A 296 -2.79 2.13 12.12
C SER A 296 -2.77 2.04 13.63
N THR A 297 -2.38 3.14 14.28
CA THR A 297 -2.40 3.26 15.74
C THR A 297 -3.75 3.82 16.18
N THR A 298 -4.64 2.99 16.75
CA THR A 298 -5.96 3.49 17.20
C THR A 298 -5.87 4.48 18.37
N ASP A 299 -4.73 4.49 19.08
CA ASP A 299 -4.40 5.46 20.14
C ASP A 299 -3.88 6.83 19.63
N THR A 300 -3.41 6.94 18.38
CA THR A 300 -2.70 8.15 17.89
C THR A 300 -2.99 8.59 16.44
N GLY A 301 -3.58 7.74 15.60
CA GLY A 301 -3.87 8.05 14.18
C GLY A 301 -2.66 7.97 13.24
N LEU A 302 -1.49 7.55 13.73
CA LEU A 302 -0.29 7.32 12.93
C LEU A 302 -0.35 5.96 12.22
N ASP A 303 -0.14 5.97 10.91
CA ASP A 303 0.03 4.78 10.08
C ASP A 303 1.51 4.38 9.98
N LEU A 304 1.80 3.12 10.31
CA LEU A 304 3.14 2.54 10.32
C LEU A 304 3.19 1.33 9.39
N SER A 305 4.11 1.32 8.42
CA SER A 305 4.29 0.18 7.51
C SER A 305 5.59 -0.56 7.82
N PHE A 306 5.50 -1.83 8.17
CA PHE A 306 6.64 -2.66 8.57
C PHE A 306 7.00 -3.64 7.47
N THR A 307 8.15 -3.47 6.83
CA THR A 307 8.64 -4.29 5.72
C THR A 307 9.65 -5.33 6.21
N TYR A 308 9.34 -6.61 6.09
CA TYR A 308 10.17 -7.73 6.56
C TYR A 308 11.23 -8.15 5.53
N PHE A 309 12.40 -8.56 6.03
CA PHE A 309 13.40 -9.29 5.25
C PHE A 309 13.00 -10.77 5.11
N GLU A 310 13.41 -11.42 4.00
CA GLU A 310 13.03 -12.81 3.71
C GLU A 310 13.34 -13.78 4.85
N ASN A 311 12.32 -14.55 5.26
CA ASN A 311 12.39 -15.54 6.35
C ASN A 311 12.90 -14.99 7.70
N SER A 312 12.71 -13.69 7.99
CA SER A 312 13.16 -13.05 9.23
C SER A 312 12.03 -12.31 9.96
N SER A 313 12.20 -12.12 11.27
CA SER A 313 11.47 -11.11 12.05
C SER A 313 12.13 -9.73 11.99
N GLU A 314 13.23 -9.60 11.24
CA GLU A 314 13.95 -8.35 11.01
C GLU A 314 13.47 -7.68 9.72
N GLY A 315 13.52 -6.35 9.68
CA GLY A 315 13.04 -5.56 8.56
C GLY A 315 13.36 -4.08 8.67
N THR A 316 12.68 -3.27 7.86
CA THR A 316 12.63 -1.80 7.94
C THR A 316 11.21 -1.38 8.31
N PHE A 317 11.03 -0.20 8.91
CA PHE A 317 9.72 0.42 9.03
C PHE A 317 9.71 1.75 8.27
N ASP A 318 8.54 2.08 7.75
CA ASP A 318 8.20 3.34 7.09
C ASP A 318 6.93 3.88 7.77
N TYR A 319 6.55 5.11 7.48
CA TYR A 319 5.44 5.79 8.13
C TYR A 319 4.69 6.67 7.14
N ASN A 320 3.37 6.68 7.24
CA ASN A 320 2.55 7.64 6.51
C ASN A 320 2.02 8.70 7.48
N VAL A 321 2.05 9.96 7.04
CA VAL A 321 1.58 11.10 7.81
C VAL A 321 0.47 11.77 7.03
N ASP A 322 -0.76 11.46 7.41
CA ASP A 322 -1.93 12.25 7.07
C ASP A 322 -2.56 12.75 8.38
N PHE A 323 -2.62 14.07 8.53
CA PHE A 323 -3.14 14.74 9.72
C PHE A 323 -4.33 15.64 9.39
N GLU A 324 -4.82 15.66 8.14
CA GLU A 324 -5.93 16.54 7.75
C GLU A 324 -7.21 16.16 8.51
N GLY A 325 -7.82 17.14 9.20
CA GLY A 325 -9.01 16.93 10.03
C GLY A 325 -8.75 16.31 11.42
N GLN A 326 -7.50 15.99 11.77
CA GLN A 326 -7.15 15.41 13.09
C GLN A 326 -7.08 16.49 14.19
N PRO A 327 -7.44 16.20 15.45
CA PRO A 327 -7.20 17.11 16.58
C PRO A 327 -5.71 17.34 16.82
N VAL A 328 -5.29 18.60 17.05
CA VAL A 328 -3.85 18.95 17.18
C VAL A 328 -3.12 18.20 18.28
N HIS A 329 -3.77 17.85 19.39
CA HIS A 329 -3.15 17.05 20.45
C HIS A 329 -2.92 15.59 20.05
N GLU A 330 -3.76 15.01 19.18
CA GLU A 330 -3.55 13.67 18.64
C GLU A 330 -2.38 13.69 17.62
N VAL A 331 -2.35 14.73 16.76
CA VAL A 331 -1.23 15.02 15.85
C VAL A 331 0.10 15.19 16.60
N TYR A 332 0.09 15.91 17.73
CA TYR A 332 1.27 16.11 18.58
C TYR A 332 1.79 14.79 19.17
N GLU A 333 0.89 13.94 19.70
CA GLU A 333 1.24 12.63 20.23
C GLU A 333 1.77 11.68 19.14
N SER A 334 1.21 11.75 17.93
CA SER A 334 1.71 11.06 16.73
C SER A 334 3.11 11.50 16.33
N LEU A 335 3.37 12.81 16.29
CA LEU A 335 4.71 13.33 15.98
C LEU A 335 5.72 13.00 17.09
N ASP A 336 5.36 13.04 18.37
CA ASP A 336 6.24 12.63 19.47
C ASP A 336 6.60 11.14 19.44
N LEU A 337 5.62 10.29 19.13
CA LEU A 337 5.85 8.88 18.80
C LEU A 337 6.83 8.76 17.62
N LEU A 338 6.52 9.39 16.48
CA LEU A 338 7.32 9.29 15.27
C LEU A 338 8.78 9.74 15.48
N LYS A 339 8.99 10.88 16.16
CA LYS A 339 10.32 11.37 16.57
C LYS A 339 11.04 10.36 17.46
N SER A 340 10.33 9.70 18.36
CA SER A 340 10.93 8.67 19.22
C SER A 340 11.34 7.43 18.42
N LEU A 341 10.62 7.08 17.36
CA LEU A 341 10.96 5.94 16.50
C LEU A 341 12.13 6.25 15.55
N ILE A 342 12.12 7.40 14.88
CA ILE A 342 13.16 7.78 13.90
C ILE A 342 14.53 8.02 14.56
N ASN A 343 14.57 8.54 15.80
CA ASN A 343 15.82 8.78 16.52
C ASN A 343 16.40 7.53 17.22
N ALA A 344 15.83 6.34 17.00
CA ALA A 344 16.27 5.10 17.64
C ALA A 344 17.13 4.24 16.71
N ASP A 345 18.35 3.90 17.14
CA ASP A 345 19.25 2.97 16.40
C ASP A 345 18.62 1.56 16.27
N ASP A 346 17.75 1.18 17.22
CA ASP A 346 17.10 -0.12 17.30
C ASP A 346 15.60 0.00 17.62
N PHE A 347 14.79 -0.78 16.92
CA PHE A 347 13.35 -0.83 17.08
C PHE A 347 12.87 -2.28 17.26
N LEU A 348 11.97 -2.50 18.23
CA LEU A 348 11.38 -3.79 18.53
C LEU A 348 9.86 -3.63 18.72
N MET A 349 9.08 -4.51 18.11
CA MET A 349 7.65 -4.67 18.43
C MET A 349 7.44 -5.94 19.26
N ARG A 350 6.81 -5.80 20.42
CA ARG A 350 6.43 -6.90 21.31
C ARG A 350 4.91 -7.08 21.33
N ASP A 351 4.45 -8.30 21.08
CA ASP A 351 3.09 -8.73 21.38
C ASP A 351 2.90 -8.83 22.90
N LEU A 352 1.90 -8.13 23.45
CA LEU A 352 1.62 -8.11 24.89
C LEU A 352 0.77 -9.29 25.40
N GLU A 353 0.09 -10.02 24.53
CA GLU A 353 -0.62 -11.25 24.89
C GLU A 353 0.36 -12.42 25.05
N ASP A 354 1.28 -12.54 24.08
CA ASP A 354 2.20 -13.69 23.96
C ASP A 354 3.59 -13.44 24.59
N ASP A 355 3.91 -12.20 24.97
CA ASP A 355 5.23 -11.71 25.46
C ASP A 355 6.41 -12.04 24.52
N LYS A 356 6.16 -11.99 23.22
CA LYS A 356 7.13 -12.28 22.15
C LYS A 356 7.51 -11.01 21.40
N ILE A 357 8.77 -10.91 21.00
CA ILE A 357 9.21 -9.93 20.00
C ILE A 357 8.79 -10.47 18.63
N VAL A 358 7.93 -9.74 17.92
CA VAL A 358 7.35 -10.13 16.63
C VAL A 358 7.98 -9.41 15.44
N PHE A 359 8.58 -8.23 15.68
CA PHE A 359 9.33 -7.48 14.67
C PHE A 359 10.57 -6.81 15.28
N ARG A 360 11.59 -6.61 14.44
CA ARG A 360 12.83 -5.89 14.73
C ARG A 360 13.20 -5.03 13.53
N ALA A 361 13.68 -3.82 13.75
CA ALA A 361 14.39 -3.06 12.74
C ALA A 361 15.66 -2.44 13.34
N GLU A 362 16.71 -2.35 12.54
CA GLU A 362 17.77 -1.36 12.73
C GLU A 362 17.37 -0.17 11.85
N SER A 363 17.32 1.04 12.40
CA SER A 363 17.14 2.24 11.57
C SER A 363 18.49 2.65 10.98
N ASP A 364 18.48 3.17 9.75
CA ASP A 364 19.54 4.11 9.35
C ASP A 364 19.05 5.48 9.86
N PRO A 365 19.77 6.16 10.78
CA PRO A 365 19.29 7.39 11.41
C PRO A 365 19.38 8.57 10.44
N ASP A 366 18.48 8.59 9.47
CA ASP A 366 18.22 9.75 8.63
C ASP A 366 17.60 10.87 9.48
N THR A 367 18.08 12.09 9.26
CA THR A 367 17.44 13.29 9.82
C THR A 367 16.02 13.40 9.28
N LEU A 368 15.05 13.62 10.20
CA LEU A 368 13.69 14.04 9.88
C LEU A 368 13.69 15.00 8.68
N PRO A 369 12.92 14.73 7.61
CA PRO A 369 12.83 15.64 6.47
C PRO A 369 12.50 17.07 6.93
N ASP A 370 13.09 18.09 6.30
CA ASP A 370 12.93 19.50 6.70
C ASP A 370 11.44 19.91 6.83
N GLU A 371 10.58 19.33 6.00
CA GLU A 371 9.11 19.50 6.01
C GLU A 371 8.47 18.99 7.32
N ILE A 372 8.88 17.82 7.81
CA ILE A 372 8.43 17.25 9.10
C ILE A 372 8.98 18.08 10.27
N SER A 373 10.18 18.64 10.17
CA SER A 373 10.72 19.51 11.22
C SER A 373 9.96 20.84 11.36
N LEU A 374 9.47 21.40 10.25
CA LEU A 374 8.66 22.61 10.26
C LEU A 374 7.26 22.33 10.81
N LEU A 375 6.66 21.21 10.40
CA LEU A 375 5.40 20.67 10.92
C LEU A 375 5.48 20.45 12.44
N ASP A 376 6.56 19.85 12.95
CA ASP A 376 6.73 19.61 14.38
C ASP A 376 6.81 20.90 15.20
N GLU A 377 7.52 21.93 14.72
CA GLU A 377 7.53 23.24 15.38
C GLU A 377 6.13 23.86 15.38
N PHE A 378 5.38 23.76 14.28
CA PHE A 378 4.03 24.30 14.18
C PHE A 378 3.06 23.62 15.16
N VAL A 379 2.96 22.29 15.10
CA VAL A 379 2.10 21.49 15.97
C VAL A 379 2.48 21.66 17.44
N THR A 380 3.78 21.75 17.76
CA THR A 380 4.24 22.07 19.12
C THR A 380 3.77 23.45 19.59
N ASN A 381 3.76 24.46 18.72
CA ASN A 381 3.23 25.80 19.06
C ASN A 381 1.73 25.73 19.38
N LEU A 382 0.96 25.06 18.53
CA LEU A 382 -0.48 24.89 18.70
C LEU A 382 -0.82 24.10 19.97
N TYR A 383 -0.17 22.96 20.22
CA TYR A 383 -0.35 22.16 21.43
C TYR A 383 -0.04 22.94 22.72
N ILE A 384 1.01 23.77 22.72
CA ILE A 384 1.29 24.66 23.85
C ILE A 384 0.15 25.67 24.02
N ILE A 385 -0.40 26.25 22.95
CA ILE A 385 -1.57 27.14 23.04
C ILE A 385 -2.77 26.39 23.62
N GLU A 386 -3.13 25.20 23.11
CA GLU A 386 -4.23 24.38 23.64
C GLU A 386 -4.07 24.16 25.16
N SER A 387 -2.86 23.80 25.60
CA SER A 387 -2.55 23.55 27.02
C SER A 387 -2.69 24.79 27.93
N LYS A 388 -2.65 26.00 27.35
CA LYS A 388 -2.69 27.29 28.05
C LYS A 388 -4.07 27.91 28.06
N THR A 389 -4.80 27.84 26.95
CA THR A 389 -6.08 28.51 26.75
C THR A 389 -7.28 27.57 26.89
N GLY A 390 -7.09 26.28 26.62
CA GLY A 390 -8.19 25.33 26.44
C GLY A 390 -8.92 25.47 25.11
N THR A 391 -8.41 26.28 24.18
CA THR A 391 -8.80 26.23 22.75
C THR A 391 -8.43 24.85 22.22
N SER A 392 -9.25 24.29 21.33
CA SER A 392 -8.91 23.08 20.58
C SER A 392 -8.81 23.44 19.11
N PHE A 393 -7.76 22.95 18.44
CA PHE A 393 -7.58 23.12 17.00
C PHE A 393 -7.80 21.79 16.27
N THR A 394 -8.44 21.87 15.11
CA THR A 394 -8.34 20.85 14.07
C THR A 394 -7.13 21.18 13.21
N PHE A 395 -6.34 20.18 12.84
CA PHE A 395 -5.22 20.35 11.92
C PHE A 395 -5.76 20.37 10.48
N GLU A 396 -5.58 21.51 9.79
CA GLU A 396 -6.03 21.75 8.41
C GLU A 396 -4.89 22.44 7.62
N ASP A 397 -5.13 22.76 6.35
CA ASP A 397 -4.24 23.58 5.53
C ASP A 397 -3.83 24.87 6.27
N TRP A 398 -2.52 25.13 6.36
CA TRP A 398 -1.93 26.25 7.09
C TRP A 398 -0.89 27.01 6.26
N ASP A 399 -0.67 28.29 6.56
CA ASP A 399 0.30 29.13 5.86
C ASP A 399 1.40 29.73 6.77
N GLU A 400 2.31 30.51 6.17
CA GLU A 400 3.40 31.18 6.88
C GLU A 400 2.89 32.17 7.95
N LEU A 401 1.68 32.74 7.76
CA LEU A 401 1.06 33.63 8.74
C LEU A 401 0.48 32.86 9.91
N ASP A 402 -0.18 31.72 9.69
CA ASP A 402 -0.62 30.82 10.77
C ASP A 402 0.57 30.34 11.62
N PHE A 403 1.67 29.94 10.96
CA PHE A 403 2.90 29.51 11.64
C PHE A 403 3.48 30.62 12.54
N GLU A 404 3.69 31.82 11.98
CA GLU A 404 4.23 32.96 12.74
C GLU A 404 3.27 33.41 13.84
N ASN A 405 1.95 33.41 13.59
CA ASN A 405 0.93 33.77 14.58
C ASN A 405 0.88 32.76 15.73
N ALA A 406 0.94 31.46 15.46
CA ALA A 406 1.03 30.42 16.49
C ALA A 406 2.32 30.59 17.33
N ARG A 407 3.45 30.88 16.69
CA ARG A 407 4.72 31.15 17.41
C ARG A 407 4.63 32.39 18.30
N ILE A 408 4.03 33.48 17.81
CA ILE A 408 3.81 34.72 18.56
C ILE A 408 2.86 34.48 19.73
N ALA A 409 1.72 33.82 19.50
CA ALA A 409 0.73 33.52 20.53
C ALA A 409 1.32 32.65 21.64
N ARG A 410 2.05 31.57 21.28
CA ARG A 410 2.83 30.74 22.22
C ARG A 410 3.79 31.61 23.05
N ASP A 411 4.62 32.43 22.41
CA ASP A 411 5.60 33.26 23.10
C ASP A 411 4.94 34.20 24.13
N LEU A 412 3.84 34.85 23.76
CA LEU A 412 3.12 35.76 24.65
C LEU A 412 2.44 35.01 25.81
N LEU A 413 1.80 33.87 25.57
CA LEU A 413 1.23 32.99 26.61
C LEU A 413 2.29 32.39 27.56
N GLU A 414 3.56 32.36 27.13
CA GLU A 414 4.70 31.97 27.96
C GLU A 414 5.41 33.15 28.66
N GLY A 415 4.93 34.39 28.49
CA GLY A 415 5.54 35.57 29.11
C GLY A 415 6.81 36.09 28.39
N LYS A 416 7.04 35.69 27.14
CA LYS A 416 8.23 36.04 26.35
C LYS A 416 8.00 37.30 25.52
N VAL A 417 9.09 38.02 25.24
CA VAL A 417 9.10 39.11 24.25
C VAL A 417 9.35 38.51 22.87
N THR A 418 8.49 38.80 21.91
CA THR A 418 8.57 38.27 20.54
C THR A 418 8.50 39.39 19.49
N LYS A 419 8.76 39.05 18.22
CA LYS A 419 8.67 40.01 17.11
C LYS A 419 7.26 39.99 16.52
N SER A 420 6.73 41.15 16.19
CA SER A 420 5.47 41.28 15.46
C SER A 420 5.66 41.08 13.96
N THR A 421 4.71 40.41 13.32
CA THR A 421 4.53 40.35 11.85
C THR A 421 3.75 41.55 11.30
N ILE A 422 3.13 42.38 12.15
CA ILE A 422 2.28 43.49 11.71
C ILE A 422 3.12 44.60 11.03
N ASP A 423 2.79 44.87 9.77
CA ASP A 423 3.51 45.80 8.89
C ASP A 423 2.88 47.21 8.83
N THR A 424 1.61 47.34 9.22
CA THR A 424 0.85 48.59 9.25
C THR A 424 -0.01 48.65 10.49
N PHE A 425 -0.03 49.80 11.17
CA PHE A 425 -0.90 50.07 12.31
C PHE A 425 -1.85 51.22 12.00
N SER A 426 -3.09 51.12 12.47
CA SER A 426 -4.05 52.21 12.53
C SER A 426 -4.53 52.43 13.97
N ALA A 427 -4.64 53.68 14.41
CA ALA A 427 -5.16 54.05 15.72
C ALA A 427 -6.00 55.33 15.64
N GLU A 428 -7.24 55.29 16.13
CA GLU A 428 -8.09 56.50 16.22
C GLU A 428 -7.56 57.43 17.32
N LEU A 429 -7.28 58.69 16.97
CA LEU A 429 -6.89 59.73 17.92
C LEU A 429 -8.11 60.49 18.44
N GLU A 430 -8.24 60.59 19.76
CA GLU A 430 -9.27 61.43 20.38
C GLU A 430 -8.90 62.93 20.26
N PRO A 431 -9.89 63.81 19.95
CA PRO A 431 -9.64 65.24 19.78
C PRO A 431 -8.91 65.89 20.97
N GLY A 432 -7.68 66.34 20.73
CA GLY A 432 -6.83 67.01 21.71
C GLY A 432 -5.63 66.21 22.19
N PHE A 433 -5.47 64.94 21.78
CA PHE A 433 -4.21 64.19 21.95
C PHE A 433 -3.16 64.59 20.89
N ASP A 434 -3.61 65.28 19.83
CA ASP A 434 -2.94 65.37 18.54
C ASP A 434 -1.69 66.28 18.55
N GLN A 435 -1.72 67.41 19.27
CA GLN A 435 -0.63 68.38 19.25
C GLN A 435 0.68 67.82 19.82
N MET A 436 0.62 66.98 20.86
CA MET A 436 1.81 66.35 21.43
C MET A 436 2.38 65.27 20.51
N LEU A 437 1.54 64.62 19.70
CA LEU A 437 2.00 63.68 18.68
C LEU A 437 2.70 64.44 17.54
N VAL A 438 2.11 65.52 17.04
CA VAL A 438 2.67 66.38 15.98
C VAL A 438 4.03 66.96 16.39
N ASP A 439 4.22 67.34 17.65
CA ASP A 439 5.49 67.87 18.16
C ASP A 439 6.63 66.82 18.22
N GLU A 440 6.31 65.51 18.26
CA GLU A 440 7.28 64.39 18.32
C GLU A 440 7.58 63.78 16.93
N ILE A 441 6.78 64.12 15.92
CA ILE A 441 6.98 63.68 14.53
C ILE A 441 8.06 64.55 13.87
N ASP A 442 9.07 63.91 13.27
CA ASP A 442 10.13 64.63 12.55
C ASP A 442 9.66 65.21 11.20
N GLY A 443 10.49 66.07 10.60
CA GLY A 443 10.16 66.74 9.33
C GLY A 443 10.03 65.82 8.11
N ASP A 444 10.37 64.54 8.21
CA ASP A 444 10.21 63.52 7.17
C ASP A 444 9.01 62.58 7.44
N GLY A 445 8.27 62.83 8.53
CA GLY A 445 7.08 62.10 8.95
C GLY A 445 7.39 60.82 9.73
N VAL A 446 8.48 60.80 10.49
CA VAL A 446 8.93 59.64 11.27
C VAL A 446 8.75 59.90 12.77
N ILE A 447 8.34 58.86 13.50
CA ILE A 447 8.30 58.81 14.96
C ILE A 447 9.28 57.74 15.47
N GLU A 448 10.02 58.02 16.54
CA GLU A 448 10.95 57.09 17.19
C GLU A 448 10.40 56.64 18.55
N GLY A 449 10.56 55.36 18.90
CA GLY A 449 10.24 54.83 20.23
C GLY A 449 8.76 54.84 20.64
N ALA A 450 7.83 54.66 19.68
CA ALA A 450 6.40 54.57 20.00
C ALA A 450 6.06 53.26 20.73
N SER A 451 5.08 53.30 21.63
CA SER A 451 4.55 52.13 22.34
C SER A 451 3.02 52.18 22.37
N ILE A 452 2.37 51.03 22.14
CA ILE A 452 0.91 50.89 22.09
C ILE A 452 0.50 49.72 23.00
N ASN A 453 -0.41 49.98 23.94
CA ASN A 453 -0.97 48.94 24.80
C ASN A 453 -2.31 48.46 24.23
N PHE A 454 -2.42 47.16 23.98
CA PHE A 454 -3.66 46.48 23.61
C PHE A 454 -4.18 45.73 24.82
N GLY A 455 -5.43 45.96 25.20
CA GLY A 455 -6.10 45.20 26.26
C GLY A 455 -6.92 44.06 25.66
N GLY A 456 -6.79 42.84 26.17
CA GLY A 456 -7.43 41.64 25.60
C GLY A 456 -7.05 41.42 24.12
N PHE A 457 -5.76 41.35 23.82
CA PHE A 457 -5.26 41.14 22.47
C PHE A 457 -5.56 39.70 22.00
N GLU A 458 -6.09 39.57 20.80
CA GLU A 458 -6.44 38.30 20.17
C GLU A 458 -5.59 38.07 18.91
N ILE A 459 -5.15 36.84 18.68
CA ILE A 459 -4.37 36.42 17.50
C ILE A 459 -5.14 35.33 16.77
N LEU A 460 -5.32 35.48 15.45
CA LEU A 460 -5.96 34.48 14.61
C LEU A 460 -4.95 33.38 14.22
N VAL A 461 -5.30 32.12 14.49
CA VAL A 461 -4.51 30.93 14.14
C VAL A 461 -5.48 29.83 13.71
N LEU A 462 -5.33 29.28 12.50
CA LEU A 462 -6.21 28.23 11.94
C LEU A 462 -7.72 28.60 12.03
N GLY A 463 -8.05 29.86 11.77
CA GLY A 463 -9.41 30.38 11.87
C GLY A 463 -9.93 30.66 13.29
N GLU A 464 -9.23 30.25 14.35
CA GLU A 464 -9.59 30.46 15.74
C GLU A 464 -8.90 31.68 16.36
N TYR A 465 -9.64 32.45 17.18
CA TYR A 465 -9.12 33.65 17.85
C TYR A 465 -8.57 33.28 19.25
N ILE A 466 -7.28 33.54 19.45
CA ILE A 466 -6.54 33.19 20.67
C ILE A 466 -6.34 34.44 21.51
N GLU A 467 -7.09 34.57 22.61
CA GLU A 467 -6.88 35.63 23.61
C GLU A 467 -5.54 35.41 24.34
N VAL A 468 -4.57 36.29 24.11
CA VAL A 468 -3.24 36.27 24.75
C VAL A 468 -3.12 37.28 25.90
N GLY A 469 -4.19 38.01 26.20
CA GLY A 469 -4.26 38.99 27.29
C GLY A 469 -3.74 40.37 26.89
N ASP A 470 -3.29 41.16 27.87
CA ASP A 470 -2.83 42.53 27.65
C ASP A 470 -1.39 42.53 27.10
N VAL A 471 -1.18 43.22 25.98
CA VAL A 471 0.09 43.24 25.23
C VAL A 471 0.55 44.66 24.96
N GLU A 472 1.82 44.95 25.27
CA GLU A 472 2.49 46.18 24.85
C GLU A 472 3.29 45.90 23.57
N LEU A 473 3.03 46.73 22.56
CA LEU A 473 3.73 46.73 21.28
C LEU A 473 4.74 47.88 21.24
N GLU A 474 6.03 47.55 21.28
CA GLU A 474 7.13 48.50 21.10
C GLU A 474 7.45 48.64 19.60
N ILE A 475 7.32 49.86 19.07
CA ILE A 475 7.67 50.21 17.69
C ILE A 475 8.93 51.09 17.73
N PRO A 476 10.13 50.55 17.43
CA PRO A 476 11.38 51.31 17.56
C PRO A 476 11.42 52.56 16.69
N LYS A 477 10.82 52.49 15.50
CA LYS A 477 10.74 53.59 14.55
C LYS A 477 9.63 53.32 13.54
N ALA A 478 8.83 54.33 13.22
CA ALA A 478 7.74 54.20 12.25
C ALA A 478 7.61 55.44 11.37
N LYS A 479 7.19 55.24 10.12
CA LYS A 479 6.79 56.31 9.21
C LYS A 479 5.27 56.44 9.18
N ILE A 480 4.77 57.67 9.27
CA ILE A 480 3.34 57.98 9.21
C ILE A 480 2.92 58.16 7.74
N LYS A 481 1.90 57.41 7.30
CA LYS A 481 1.40 57.46 5.91
C LYS A 481 0.61 58.74 5.64
N ASN A 482 -0.19 59.19 6.61
CA ASN A 482 -1.21 60.21 6.42
C ASN A 482 -0.97 61.51 7.21
N ILE A 483 0.30 61.91 7.40
CA ILE A 483 0.70 63.08 8.18
C ILE A 483 -0.12 64.35 7.88
N GLY A 484 -0.36 64.67 6.61
CA GLY A 484 -1.14 65.87 6.25
C GLY A 484 -2.62 65.84 6.69
N GLN A 485 -3.20 64.65 6.88
CA GLN A 485 -4.53 64.51 7.48
C GLN A 485 -4.49 64.72 8.99
N ILE A 486 -3.40 64.30 9.65
CA ILE A 486 -3.19 64.50 11.09
C ILE A 486 -2.93 65.98 11.39
N GLU A 487 -2.14 66.67 10.55
CA GLU A 487 -1.95 68.12 10.63
C GLU A 487 -3.29 68.88 10.47
N GLU A 488 -4.09 68.56 9.44
CA GLU A 488 -5.41 69.17 9.22
C GLU A 488 -6.40 68.86 10.36
N ALA A 489 -6.38 67.65 10.90
CA ALA A 489 -7.20 67.23 12.03
C ALA A 489 -6.82 67.97 13.33
N THR A 490 -5.51 68.16 13.57
CA THR A 490 -4.98 68.92 14.71
C THR A 490 -5.41 70.39 14.62
N ASP A 491 -5.28 71.02 13.45
CA ASP A 491 -5.69 72.41 13.22
C ASP A 491 -7.21 72.64 13.36
N THR A 492 -8.02 71.62 13.06
CA THR A 492 -9.49 71.72 13.06
C THR A 492 -10.18 71.12 14.28
N GLY A 493 -9.47 70.34 15.11
CA GLY A 493 -10.00 69.66 16.29
C GLY A 493 -10.94 68.49 15.97
N SER A 494 -10.73 67.81 14.85
CA SER A 494 -11.46 66.60 14.46
C SER A 494 -10.67 65.33 14.76
N GLY A 495 -11.34 64.22 15.06
CA GLY A 495 -10.68 62.91 15.18
C GLY A 495 -10.11 62.42 13.85
N VAL A 496 -9.03 61.65 13.92
CA VAL A 496 -8.31 61.10 12.75
C VAL A 496 -7.71 59.73 13.09
N SER A 497 -7.65 58.83 12.10
CA SER A 497 -6.93 57.57 12.22
C SER A 497 -5.46 57.78 11.88
N LEU A 498 -4.55 57.52 12.82
CA LEU A 498 -3.10 57.54 12.63
C LEU A 498 -2.65 56.28 11.91
N GLU A 499 -2.13 56.38 10.68
CA GLU A 499 -1.57 55.24 9.94
C GLU A 499 -0.04 55.20 10.01
N MET A 500 0.54 54.12 10.55
CA MET A 500 1.99 53.94 10.73
C MET A 500 2.53 52.69 10.02
N ILE A 501 3.77 52.77 9.50
CA ILE A 501 4.57 51.64 8.98
C ILE A 501 5.86 51.55 9.80
N PRO A 502 6.22 50.44 10.43
CA PRO A 502 7.54 50.24 11.04
C PRO A 502 8.66 50.38 9.98
N ILE A 503 9.78 51.00 10.38
CA ILE A 503 10.96 51.12 9.52
C ILE A 503 12.23 50.72 10.29
N GLU A 504 13.25 50.28 9.55
CA GLU A 504 14.56 49.79 10.05
C GLU A 504 14.51 48.49 10.88
N GLN A 505 13.54 48.30 11.79
CA GLN A 505 13.42 47.14 12.67
C GLN A 505 11.95 46.71 12.84
N PRO A 506 11.65 45.39 12.94
CA PRO A 506 10.29 44.93 13.23
C PRO A 506 9.86 45.34 14.64
N PRO A 507 8.57 45.62 14.88
CA PRO A 507 8.04 45.85 16.21
C PRO A 507 8.23 44.63 17.13
N LYS A 508 8.18 44.86 18.43
CA LYS A 508 8.19 43.79 19.44
C LYS A 508 6.88 43.79 20.22
N MET A 509 6.40 42.61 20.55
CA MET A 509 5.28 42.41 21.46
C MET A 509 5.80 41.85 22.78
N LYS A 510 5.27 42.32 23.90
CA LYS A 510 5.52 41.79 25.24
C LYS A 510 4.22 41.77 26.06
N PRO A 511 3.97 40.73 26.87
CA PRO A 511 2.84 40.72 27.81
C PRO A 511 3.02 41.77 28.92
N ILE A 512 1.90 42.27 29.47
CA ILE A 512 1.85 43.32 30.52
C ILE A 512 1.59 42.73 31.92
#